data_AF-A0A846PEP5-F1
#
_entry.id   AF-A0A846PEP5-F1
#
_cell.length_a   1.000
_cell.length_b   1.000
_cell.length_c   1.000
_cell.angle_alpha   90.00
_cell.angle_beta   90.00
_cell.angle_gamma   90.00
#
_symmetry.space_group_name_H-M   'P 1'
#
loop_
_entity.id
_entity.type
_entity.pdbx_description
1 polymer ?
#
loop_
_entity_poly.entity_id
_entity_poly.type
_entity_poly.pdbx_seq_one_letter_code
_entity_poly.pdbx_strand_id
1 'polypeptide(L)'
;MPTKIEAFRRKIKRRTKENRAAFNGKYRKEIEGLLGLSRKEIDRITPGTTDLETYDQLITVVKEASAANISQAELKSRIKEMGDVAVKIATRVTKMKGLFV
;
A
#
# COMPACT_ATOMS: atom_id res chain seq x y z
N MET A 1 -34.88 7.56 7.52
CA MET A 1 -33.82 7.63 6.49
C MET A 1 -32.62 8.34 7.08
N PRO A 2 -31.41 7.75 7.09
CA PRO A 2 -30.21 8.45 7.57
C PRO A 2 -29.88 9.63 6.67
N THR A 3 -29.48 10.75 7.26
CA THR A 3 -29.11 11.95 6.50
C THR A 3 -27.81 11.70 5.70
N LYS A 4 -27.60 12.43 4.59
CA LYS A 4 -26.39 12.31 3.76
C LYS A 4 -25.10 12.42 4.60
N ILE A 5 -25.12 13.22 5.66
CA ILE A 5 -24.01 13.41 6.60
C ILE A 5 -23.76 12.17 7.46
N GLU A 6 -24.81 11.49 7.94
CA GLU A 6 -24.66 10.25 8.71
C GLU A 6 -24.15 9.08 7.88
N ALA A 7 -24.60 8.96 6.62
CA ALA A 7 -24.10 7.96 5.69
C ALA A 7 -22.60 8.18 5.41
N PHE A 8 -22.18 9.44 5.23
CA PHE A 8 -20.78 9.81 5.07
C PHE A 8 -19.94 9.46 6.32
N ARG A 9 -20.39 9.85 7.52
CA ARG A 9 -19.70 9.51 8.78
C ARG A 9 -19.54 8.01 8.99
N ARG A 10 -20.58 7.21 8.68
CA ARG A 10 -20.50 5.74 8.73
C ARG A 10 -19.48 5.18 7.75
N LYS A 11 -19.46 5.68 6.51
CA LYS A 11 -18.50 5.26 5.48
C LYS A 11 -17.06 5.56 5.89
N ILE A 12 -16.80 6.75 6.44
CA ILE A 12 -15.48 7.13 6.94
C ILE A 12 -15.07 6.25 8.12
N LYS A 13 -15.94 6.08 9.13
CA LYS A 13 -15.65 5.25 10.31
C LYS A 13 -15.32 3.80 9.93
N ARG A 14 -16.02 3.24 8.94
CA ARG A 14 -15.76 1.89 8.43
C ARG A 14 -14.38 1.80 7.76
N ARG A 15 -14.08 2.73 6.85
CA ARG A 15 -12.78 2.79 6.16
C ARG A 15 -11.61 3.00 7.12
N THR A 16 -11.77 3.83 8.15
CA THR A 16 -10.74 4.02 9.18
C THR A 16 -10.50 2.74 9.97
N LYS A 17 -11.54 1.98 10.30
CA LYS A 17 -11.43 0.70 11.01
C LYS A 17 -10.73 -0.36 10.15
N GLU A 18 -11.12 -0.47 8.88
CA GLU A 18 -10.50 -1.37 7.88
C GLU A 18 -9.02 -1.02 7.68
N ASN A 19 -8.70 0.27 7.51
CA ASN A 19 -7.32 0.73 7.41
C ASN A 19 -6.48 0.46 8.67
N ARG A 20 -7.06 0.64 9.87
CA ARG A 20 -6.35 0.31 11.13
C ARG A 20 -6.09 -1.19 11.25
N ALA A 21 -7.04 -2.03 10.84
CA ALA A 21 -6.85 -3.49 10.84
C ALA A 21 -5.76 -3.91 9.84
N ALA A 22 -5.78 -3.37 8.63
CA ALA A 22 -4.73 -3.58 7.63
C ALA A 22 -3.36 -3.13 8.14
N PHE A 23 -3.28 -1.95 8.75
CA PHE A 23 -2.04 -1.39 9.27
C PHE A 23 -1.49 -2.19 10.45
N ASN A 24 -2.35 -2.72 11.31
CA ASN A 24 -1.93 -3.58 12.44
C ASN A 24 -1.77 -5.06 12.05
N GLY A 25 -1.94 -5.39 10.76
CA GLY A 25 -1.89 -6.75 10.25
C GLY A 25 -0.49 -7.25 9.91
N LYS A 26 -0.46 -8.35 9.16
CA LYS A 26 0.77 -9.09 8.80
C LYS A 26 1.83 -8.24 8.12
N TYR A 27 1.44 -7.25 7.31
CA TYR A 27 2.35 -6.41 6.53
C TYR A 27 2.58 -5.02 7.13
N ARG A 28 2.39 -4.85 8.45
CA ARG A 28 2.59 -3.55 9.13
C ARG A 28 3.92 -2.89 8.78
N LYS A 29 5.02 -3.65 8.86
CA LYS A 29 6.39 -3.12 8.68
C LYS A 29 6.64 -2.68 7.24
N GLU A 30 6.02 -3.37 6.29
CA GLU A 30 6.05 -3.07 4.87
C GLU A 30 5.24 -1.81 4.57
N ILE A 31 4.06 -1.66 5.18
CA ILE A 31 3.24 -0.45 5.06
C ILE A 31 3.96 0.76 5.70
N GLU A 32 4.54 0.60 6.89
CA GLU A 32 5.36 1.64 7.53
C GLU A 32 6.55 2.03 6.67
N GLY A 33 7.23 1.05 6.08
CA GLY A 33 8.36 1.29 5.19
C GLY A 33 7.97 2.02 3.91
N LEU A 34 6.80 1.69 3.33
CA LEU A 34 6.26 2.42 2.18
C LEU A 34 5.92 3.85 2.57
N LEU A 35 5.14 4.06 3.64
CA LEU A 35 4.75 5.39 4.12
C LEU A 35 5.94 6.25 4.57
N GLY A 36 7.05 5.63 4.94
CA GLY A 36 8.30 6.30 5.29
C GLY A 36 9.09 6.84 4.09
N LEU A 37 8.74 6.44 2.86
CA LEU A 37 9.38 6.98 1.66
C LEU A 37 8.96 8.43 1.46
N SER A 38 9.95 9.33 1.44
CA SER A 38 9.71 10.72 1.07
C SER A 38 9.47 10.84 -0.44
N ARG A 39 8.74 11.88 -0.85
CA ARG A 39 8.56 12.20 -2.27
C ARG A 39 9.89 12.30 -3.03
N LYS A 40 10.93 12.85 -2.41
CA LYS A 40 12.29 12.93 -2.98
C LYS A 40 12.95 11.56 -3.17
N GLU A 41 12.59 10.56 -2.40
CA GLU A 41 13.06 9.19 -2.59
C GLU A 41 12.28 8.51 -3.71
N ILE A 42 10.97 8.76 -3.80
CA ILE A 42 10.12 8.27 -4.90
C ILE A 42 10.60 8.86 -6.24
N ASP A 43 10.76 10.18 -6.33
CA ASP A 43 11.22 10.88 -7.54
C ASP A 43 12.64 10.43 -7.97
N ARG A 44 13.47 9.97 -7.02
CA ARG A 44 14.80 9.40 -7.32
C ARG A 44 14.72 7.97 -7.87
N ILE A 45 13.68 7.22 -7.54
CA ILE A 45 13.47 5.84 -7.99
C ILE A 45 12.92 5.86 -9.41
N THR A 46 11.97 6.75 -9.66
CA THR A 46 11.40 6.97 -10.97
C THR A 46 11.14 8.47 -11.16
N PRO A 47 11.86 9.13 -12.08
CA PRO A 47 11.65 10.55 -12.35
C PRO A 47 10.42 10.72 -13.24
N GLY A 48 9.33 11.25 -12.66
CA GLY A 48 8.08 11.47 -13.39
C GLY A 48 6.89 11.77 -12.48
N THR A 49 5.72 11.95 -13.09
CA THR A 49 4.44 12.18 -12.40
C THR A 49 3.65 10.89 -12.15
N THR A 50 3.93 9.83 -12.92
CA THR A 50 3.24 8.52 -12.84
C THR A 50 3.60 7.77 -11.54
N ASP A 51 4.69 8.16 -10.90
CA ASP A 51 5.34 7.45 -9.80
C ASP A 51 4.59 7.59 -8.48
N LEU A 52 3.90 8.72 -8.30
CA LEU A 52 3.05 8.95 -7.13
C LEU A 52 1.76 8.13 -7.18
N GLU A 53 1.15 7.99 -8.37
CA GLU A 53 -0.05 7.18 -8.52
C GLU A 53 0.26 5.70 -8.30
N THR A 54 1.33 5.19 -8.91
CA THR A 54 1.79 3.81 -8.69
C THR A 54 2.18 3.56 -7.23
N TYR A 55 2.79 4.54 -6.57
CA TYR A 55 3.11 4.46 -5.14
C TYR A 55 1.86 4.37 -4.26
N ASP A 56 0.85 5.22 -4.49
CA ASP A 56 -0.40 5.19 -3.73
C ASP A 56 -1.18 3.89 -3.97
N GLN A 57 -1.19 3.40 -5.21
CA GLN A 57 -1.74 2.08 -5.55
C GLN A 57 -0.99 0.96 -4.82
N LEU A 58 0.34 1.03 -4.75
CA LEU A 58 1.16 0.01 -4.11
C LEU A 58 0.86 -0.07 -2.61
N ILE A 59 0.76 1.08 -1.93
CA ILE A 59 0.34 1.14 -0.52
C ILE A 59 -1.04 0.48 -0.35
N THR A 60 -1.96 0.75 -1.27
CA THR A 60 -3.31 0.20 -1.22
C THR A 60 -3.29 -1.32 -1.35
N VAL A 61 -2.54 -1.87 -2.31
CA VAL A 61 -2.39 -3.33 -2.48
C VAL A 61 -1.79 -3.99 -1.25
N VAL A 62 -0.75 -3.39 -0.64
CA VAL A 62 -0.13 -3.96 0.58
C VAL A 62 -1.09 -3.91 1.78
N LYS A 63 -1.90 -2.85 1.90
CA LYS A 63 -2.95 -2.76 2.94
C LYS A 63 -4.02 -3.82 2.73
N GLU A 64 -4.51 -3.99 1.51
CA GLU A 64 -5.49 -5.02 1.18
C GLU A 64 -4.94 -6.42 1.42
N ALA A 65 -3.68 -6.67 1.02
CA ALA A 65 -3.00 -7.92 1.29
C ALA A 65 -2.89 -8.21 2.79
N SER A 66 -2.67 -7.17 3.60
CA SER A 66 -2.60 -7.28 5.06
C SER A 66 -3.97 -7.58 5.66
N ALA A 67 -5.02 -6.90 5.18
CA ALA A 67 -6.39 -7.11 5.62
C ALA A 67 -6.94 -8.49 5.23
N ALA A 68 -6.63 -8.94 4.01
CA ALA A 68 -7.03 -10.24 3.48
C ALA A 68 -6.12 -11.38 3.94
N ASN A 69 -5.05 -11.09 4.70
CA ASN A 69 -4.08 -12.06 5.19
C ASN A 69 -3.49 -12.96 4.08
N ILE A 70 -3.27 -12.41 2.87
CA ILE A 70 -2.78 -13.20 1.74
C ILE A 70 -1.29 -13.55 1.91
N SER A 71 -0.82 -14.54 1.14
CA SER A 71 0.57 -14.99 1.18
C SER A 71 1.53 -13.95 0.59
N GLN A 72 2.81 -14.05 0.96
CA GLN A 72 3.86 -13.19 0.39
C GLN A 72 4.06 -13.42 -1.12
N ALA A 73 3.89 -14.66 -1.58
CA ALA A 73 3.96 -15.03 -2.99
C ALA A 73 2.84 -14.35 -3.81
N GLU A 74 1.63 -14.30 -3.26
CA GLU A 74 0.51 -13.64 -3.92
C GLU A 74 0.67 -12.11 -3.93
N LEU A 75 1.14 -11.53 -2.81
CA LEU A 75 1.49 -10.11 -2.78
C LEU A 75 2.56 -9.78 -3.84
N LYS A 76 3.58 -10.64 -3.99
CA LYS A 76 4.60 -10.49 -5.05
C LYS A 76 3.99 -10.53 -6.44
N SER A 77 3.04 -11.43 -6.72
CA SER A 77 2.35 -11.49 -8.01
C SER A 77 1.61 -10.20 -8.30
N ARG A 78 0.82 -9.71 -7.34
CA ARG A 78 0.06 -8.46 -7.48
C ARG A 78 0.97 -7.26 -7.74
N ILE A 79 2.09 -7.16 -7.04
CA ILE A 79 3.06 -6.06 -7.26
C ILE A 79 3.72 -6.17 -8.64
N LYS A 80 3.99 -7.38 -9.13
CA LYS A 80 4.51 -7.59 -10.50
C LYS A 80 3.48 -7.22 -11.56
N GLU A 81 2.21 -7.54 -11.35
CA GLU A 81 1.11 -7.18 -12.25
C GLU A 81 0.89 -5.67 -12.35
N MET A 82 1.21 -4.92 -11.29
CA MET A 82 1.22 -3.45 -11.33
C MET A 82 2.35 -2.86 -12.21
N GLY A 83 3.35 -3.66 -12.55
CA GLY A 83 4.45 -3.27 -13.44
C GLY A 83 5.77 -2.95 -12.72
N ASP A 84 6.79 -2.70 -13.54
CA ASP A 84 8.18 -2.57 -13.08
C ASP A 84 8.41 -1.41 -12.10
N VAL A 85 7.64 -0.33 -12.23
CA VAL A 85 7.70 0.82 -11.32
C VAL A 85 7.31 0.42 -9.90
N ALA A 86 6.22 -0.36 -9.75
CA ALA A 86 5.77 -0.86 -8.46
C ALA A 86 6.81 -1.79 -7.81
N VAL A 87 7.43 -2.67 -8.61
CA VAL A 87 8.51 -3.55 -8.14
C VAL A 87 9.74 -2.75 -7.69
N LYS A 88 10.14 -1.71 -8.44
CA LYS A 88 11.26 -0.83 -8.09
C LYS A 88 11.01 -0.07 -6.79
N ILE A 89 9.81 0.45 -6.59
CA ILE A 89 9.41 1.12 -5.34
C ILE A 89 9.41 0.12 -4.19
N ALA A 90 8.81 -1.06 -4.37
CA ALA A 90 8.74 -2.09 -3.34
C ALA A 90 10.14 -2.59 -2.91
N THR A 91 11.06 -2.80 -3.86
CA THR A 91 12.42 -3.26 -3.55
C THR A 91 13.27 -2.27 -2.76
N ARG A 92 12.91 -0.98 -2.76
CA ARG A 92 13.55 0.04 -1.90
C ARG A 92 13.14 -0.03 -0.46
N VAL A 93 11.92 -0.50 -0.19
CA VAL A 93 11.51 -0.79 1.18
C VAL A 93 12.29 -2.02 1.65
N THR A 94 13.26 -1.83 2.54
CA THR A 94 14.14 -2.90 3.04
C THR A 94 13.36 -4.11 3.55
N LYS A 95 12.17 -3.88 4.09
CA LYS A 95 11.25 -4.93 4.59
C LYS A 95 10.51 -5.68 3.49
N MET A 96 10.31 -5.08 2.33
CA MET A 96 9.73 -5.74 1.15
C MET A 96 10.79 -6.36 0.24
N LYS A 97 12.06 -5.96 0.37
CA LYS A 97 13.18 -6.51 -0.42
C LYS A 97 13.22 -8.04 -0.35
N GLY A 98 12.97 -8.63 0.82
CA GLY A 98 12.90 -10.09 1.02
C GLY A 98 11.79 -10.81 0.24
N LEU A 99 10.79 -10.09 -0.29
CA LEU A 99 9.78 -10.66 -1.19
C LEU A 99 10.34 -10.90 -2.60
N PHE A 100 11.40 -10.19 -2.98
CA PHE A 100 11.94 -10.16 -4.34
C PHE A 100 13.34 -10.79 -4.47
N VAL A 101 13.95 -11.21 -3.36
CA VAL A 101 15.17 -12.05 -3.36
C VAL A 101 14.81 -13.51 -3.66
#